data_AF-A0A6P0VVY7-F1
#
_entry.id   AF-A0A6P0VVY7-F1
#
_cell.length_a   1.000
_cell.length_b   1.000
_cell.length_c   1.000
_cell.angle_alpha   90.00
_cell.angle_beta   90.00
_cell.angle_gamma   90.00
#
_symmetry.space_group_name_H-M   'P 1'
#
loop_
_entity.id
_entity.type
_entity.pdbx_description
1 polymer ?
#
loop_
_entity_poly.entity_id
_entity_poly.type
_entity_poly.pdbx_seq_one_letter_code
_entity_poly.pdbx_strand_id
1 'polypeptide(L)'
;MSKQKKRRRLRWRFPTSAMSQSLSVFRYSGKALGLVWTTNHRLTVVLAILTLVAGLLPAVVAYVGKLIVDGVVVATQSGITSDRLTALGYVGLEAIAVILLAGSQRGQTVSQSLLRVLLGQRINVLILEKALTLDLPHFEDSEFYDKMNQARQGASVRPLSLVTRTLGLGRDALSLVTYGGLLLQFSAWAVVVLLLAAIPSFIAETRFAGEAFRLFRRRTPENRQQYYLETLIAREDYAKEVQLYQLGPLMLQRYQRTFQQIYQEDCNLTIRRGFWSYLLGLLSTTTFYAAYAWIVVETIANRISLGEMTMYLMVFRQGQSTFSTALTAIGGMYEDNLYLSNLY
;
A
#
# COMPACT_ATOMS: atom_id res chain seq x y z
N MET A 1 42.87 -19.34 18.63
CA MET A 1 43.09 -18.37 17.51
C MET A 1 42.62 -19.07 16.24
N SER A 2 41.72 -18.60 15.37
CA SER A 2 41.55 -17.28 14.78
C SER A 2 40.11 -17.06 14.30
N LYS A 3 39.52 -15.89 14.63
CA LYS A 3 38.22 -15.42 14.16
C LYS A 3 38.33 -14.93 12.70
N GLN A 4 37.66 -15.57 11.73
CA GLN A 4 37.41 -14.97 10.42
C GLN A 4 36.05 -14.27 10.39
N LYS A 5 36.08 -12.96 10.66
CA LYS A 5 34.96 -12.02 10.47
C LYS A 5 34.71 -11.84 8.97
N LYS A 6 33.70 -12.52 8.42
CA LYS A 6 33.20 -12.28 7.05
C LYS A 6 32.58 -10.88 6.96
N ARG A 7 33.35 -9.92 6.44
CA ARG A 7 32.88 -8.58 6.04
C ARG A 7 31.86 -8.71 4.90
N ARG A 8 30.55 -8.70 5.21
CA ARG A 8 29.47 -8.47 4.23
C ARG A 8 29.56 -7.02 3.75
N ARG A 9 30.23 -6.78 2.61
CA ARG A 9 30.15 -5.49 1.91
C ARG A 9 28.71 -5.28 1.43
N LEU A 10 28.02 -4.28 1.95
CA LEU A 10 26.76 -3.77 1.40
C LEU A 10 27.05 -3.22 0.00
N ARG A 11 26.86 -4.05 -1.03
CA ARG A 11 26.90 -3.62 -2.42
C ARG A 11 25.57 -2.91 -2.73
N TRP A 12 25.62 -1.59 -2.88
CA TRP A 12 24.54 -0.77 -3.40
C TRP A 12 24.37 -1.08 -4.89
N ARG A 13 23.35 -1.85 -5.26
CA ARG A 13 22.93 -2.02 -6.65
C ARG A 13 21.53 -1.43 -6.75
N PHE A 14 21.40 -0.36 -7.53
CA PHE A 14 20.12 0.23 -7.90
C PHE A 14 19.30 -0.80 -8.71
N PRO A 15 17.99 -0.95 -8.45
CA PRO A 15 17.12 -1.83 -9.22
C PRO A 15 16.62 -1.10 -10.47
N THR A 16 17.43 -1.03 -11.54
CA THR A 16 16.97 -0.55 -12.86
C THR A 16 15.99 -1.51 -13.55
N SER A 17 15.83 -2.73 -13.04
CA SER A 17 14.88 -3.73 -13.55
C SER A 17 13.42 -3.50 -13.13
N ALA A 18 13.14 -2.56 -12.23
CA ALA A 18 11.78 -2.28 -11.76
C ALA A 18 10.90 -1.57 -12.80
N MET A 19 11.49 -0.77 -13.71
CA MET A 19 10.74 0.03 -14.68
C MET A 19 10.31 -0.74 -15.93
N SER A 20 11.10 -1.70 -16.44
CA SER A 20 10.75 -2.45 -17.65
C SER A 20 9.71 -3.56 -17.40
N GLN A 21 9.62 -4.05 -16.16
CA GLN A 21 8.65 -5.08 -15.75
C GLN A 21 7.35 -4.51 -15.18
N SER A 22 7.28 -3.21 -14.83
CA SER A 22 6.00 -2.58 -14.47
C SER A 22 5.02 -2.57 -15.64
N LEU A 23 5.51 -2.43 -16.89
CA LEU A 23 4.69 -2.50 -18.11
C LEU A 23 4.01 -3.86 -18.31
N SER A 24 4.62 -4.97 -17.87
CA SER A 24 3.97 -6.29 -18.00
C SER A 24 2.83 -6.46 -16.99
N VAL A 25 2.94 -5.86 -15.81
CA VAL A 25 1.88 -5.80 -14.78
C VAL A 25 0.66 -5.07 -15.31
N PHE A 26 0.84 -3.94 -16.02
CA PHE A 26 -0.27 -3.21 -16.66
C PHE A 26 -1.05 -4.08 -17.66
N ARG A 27 -0.39 -5.02 -18.34
CA ARG A 27 -1.05 -5.95 -19.27
C ARG A 27 -1.95 -6.97 -18.55
N TYR A 28 -1.54 -7.44 -17.37
CA TYR A 28 -2.38 -8.32 -16.53
C TYR A 28 -3.49 -7.53 -15.81
N SER A 29 -3.23 -6.29 -15.41
CA SER A 29 -4.24 -5.38 -14.88
C SER A 29 -5.38 -5.13 -15.87
N GLY A 30 -5.10 -5.04 -17.18
CA GLY A 30 -6.13 -4.91 -18.21
C GLY A 30 -7.09 -6.10 -18.26
N LYS A 31 -6.57 -7.34 -18.17
CA LYS A 31 -7.40 -8.55 -18.10
C LYS A 31 -8.19 -8.65 -16.79
N ALA A 32 -7.58 -8.26 -15.67
CA ALA A 32 -8.26 -8.20 -14.38
C ALA A 32 -9.39 -7.15 -14.37
N LEU A 33 -9.15 -5.97 -14.94
CA LEU A 33 -10.17 -4.93 -15.12
C LEU A 33 -11.30 -5.41 -16.04
N GLY A 34 -11.00 -6.14 -17.11
CA GLY A 34 -12.01 -6.78 -17.95
C GLY A 34 -12.87 -7.80 -17.18
N LEU A 35 -12.26 -8.60 -16.30
CA LEU A 35 -12.98 -9.55 -15.45
C LEU A 35 -13.89 -8.84 -14.44
N VAL A 36 -13.44 -7.73 -13.84
CA VAL A 36 -14.27 -6.93 -12.94
C VAL A 36 -15.42 -6.25 -13.69
N TRP A 37 -15.14 -5.71 -14.88
CA TRP A 37 -16.13 -5.08 -15.75
C TRP A 37 -17.25 -6.05 -16.16
N THR A 38 -16.89 -7.28 -16.54
CA THR A 38 -17.86 -8.34 -16.88
C THR A 38 -18.63 -8.86 -15.68
N THR A 39 -18.09 -8.70 -14.46
CA THR A 39 -18.79 -9.13 -13.23
C THR A 39 -19.86 -8.12 -12.81
N ASN A 40 -19.53 -6.83 -12.75
CA ASN A 40 -20.52 -5.78 -12.48
C ASN A 40 -20.06 -4.41 -13.00
N HIS A 41 -20.61 -4.01 -14.15
CA HIS A 41 -20.27 -2.72 -14.77
C HIS A 41 -20.62 -1.54 -13.86
N ARG A 42 -21.75 -1.60 -13.13
CA ARG A 42 -22.23 -0.49 -12.28
C ARG A 42 -21.29 -0.23 -11.12
N LEU A 43 -20.89 -1.28 -10.40
CA LEU A 43 -19.93 -1.17 -9.30
C LEU A 43 -18.55 -0.69 -9.77
N THR A 44 -18.13 -1.10 -10.97
CA THR A 44 -16.84 -0.68 -11.54
C THR A 44 -16.84 0.80 -11.92
N VAL A 45 -17.92 1.30 -12.54
CA VAL A 45 -18.08 2.72 -12.87
C VAL A 45 -18.15 3.57 -11.60
N VAL A 46 -18.93 3.14 -10.60
CA VAL A 46 -19.00 3.82 -9.30
C VAL A 46 -17.61 3.89 -8.66
N LEU A 47 -16.88 2.77 -8.62
CA LEU A 47 -15.53 2.72 -8.07
C LEU A 47 -14.57 3.68 -8.82
N ALA A 48 -14.63 3.72 -10.15
CA ALA A 48 -13.80 4.61 -10.96
C ALA A 48 -14.10 6.09 -10.70
N ILE A 49 -15.38 6.48 -10.66
CA ILE A 49 -15.80 7.85 -10.34
C ILE A 49 -15.33 8.24 -8.94
N LEU A 50 -15.56 7.38 -7.94
CA LEU A 50 -15.11 7.64 -6.57
C LEU A 50 -13.57 7.77 -6.52
N THR A 51 -12.84 6.97 -7.29
CA THR A 51 -11.37 7.02 -7.38
C THR A 51 -10.88 8.38 -7.92
N LEU A 52 -11.52 8.89 -8.99
CA LEU A 52 -11.22 10.21 -9.55
C LEU A 52 -11.53 11.33 -8.54
N VAL A 53 -12.71 11.28 -7.93
CA VAL A 53 -13.15 12.27 -6.92
C VAL A 53 -12.18 12.28 -5.73
N ALA A 54 -11.76 11.11 -5.24
CA ALA A 54 -10.83 11.01 -4.13
C ALA A 54 -9.39 11.47 -4.47
N GLY A 55 -9.02 11.53 -5.75
CA GLY A 55 -7.73 12.06 -6.19
C GLY A 55 -7.72 13.58 -6.39
N LEU A 56 -8.87 14.17 -6.75
CA LEU A 56 -8.99 15.60 -6.98
C LEU A 56 -9.34 16.39 -5.72
N LEU A 57 -10.23 15.86 -4.88
CA LEU A 57 -10.75 16.57 -3.71
C LEU A 57 -9.69 17.05 -2.71
N PRO A 58 -8.61 16.30 -2.40
CA PRO A 58 -7.61 16.79 -1.47
C PRO A 58 -6.95 18.12 -1.91
N ALA A 59 -6.71 18.28 -3.22
CA ALA A 59 -6.18 19.53 -3.78
C ALA A 59 -7.21 20.66 -3.72
N VAL A 60 -8.49 20.35 -3.95
CA VAL A 60 -9.60 21.31 -3.78
C VAL A 60 -9.68 21.78 -2.33
N VAL A 61 -9.63 20.86 -1.36
CA VAL A 61 -9.64 21.19 0.08
C VAL A 61 -8.47 22.12 0.43
N ALA A 62 -7.26 21.84 -0.07
CA ALA A 62 -6.11 22.71 0.17
C ALA A 62 -6.29 24.11 -0.45
N TYR A 63 -6.84 24.21 -1.66
CA TYR A 63 -7.10 25.49 -2.32
C TYR A 63 -8.20 26.30 -1.62
N VAL A 64 -9.26 25.64 -1.16
CA VAL A 64 -10.33 26.29 -0.38
C VAL A 64 -9.79 26.73 0.98
N GLY A 65 -8.89 25.94 1.58
CA GLY A 65 -8.14 26.33 2.78
C GLY A 65 -7.38 27.64 2.60
N LYS A 66 -6.70 27.83 1.46
CA LYS A 66 -6.11 29.14 1.10
C LYS A 66 -7.16 30.26 1.14
N LEU A 67 -8.30 30.08 0.48
CA LEU A 67 -9.34 31.10 0.39
C LEU A 67 -9.92 31.45 1.77
N ILE A 68 -10.03 30.48 2.67
CA ILE A 68 -10.47 30.72 4.05
C ILE A 68 -9.47 31.61 4.76
N VAL A 69 -8.18 31.26 4.72
CA VAL A 69 -7.14 32.02 5.43
C VAL A 69 -7.00 33.43 4.85
N ASP A 70 -6.98 33.57 3.52
CA ASP A 70 -6.95 34.88 2.86
C ASP A 70 -8.19 35.71 3.21
N GLY A 71 -9.38 35.10 3.18
CA GLY A 71 -10.64 35.75 3.57
C GLY A 71 -10.65 36.21 5.03
N VAL A 72 -10.10 35.43 5.95
CA VAL A 72 -9.97 35.81 7.37
C VAL A 72 -9.02 36.98 7.55
N VAL A 73 -7.90 37.01 6.82
CA VAL A 73 -6.95 38.13 6.87
C VAL A 73 -7.63 39.42 6.39
N VAL A 74 -8.32 39.37 5.25
CA VAL A 74 -9.06 40.52 4.69
C VAL A 74 -10.16 40.98 5.66
N ALA A 75 -10.99 40.06 6.16
CA ALA A 75 -12.09 40.40 7.07
C ALA A 75 -11.63 41.01 8.41
N THR A 76 -10.43 40.64 8.87
CA THR A 76 -9.81 41.21 10.08
C THR A 76 -9.30 42.62 9.84
N GLN A 77 -8.82 42.92 8.63
CA GLN A 77 -8.31 44.24 8.26
C GLN A 77 -9.42 45.23 7.88
N SER A 78 -10.45 44.80 7.14
CA SER A 78 -11.53 45.65 6.65
C SER A 78 -12.61 45.93 7.71
N GLY A 79 -12.86 44.97 8.61
CA GLY A 79 -13.92 45.06 9.63
C GLY A 79 -15.35 44.98 9.07
N ILE A 80 -15.52 44.70 7.77
CA ILE A 80 -16.82 44.69 7.08
C ILE A 80 -17.54 43.35 7.32
N THR A 81 -18.84 43.40 7.63
CA THR A 81 -19.66 42.20 7.88
C THR A 81 -19.79 41.27 6.66
N SER A 82 -19.78 41.83 5.44
CA SER A 82 -19.82 41.07 4.19
C SER A 82 -18.60 40.14 4.05
N ASP A 83 -17.39 40.64 4.34
CA ASP A 83 -16.15 39.85 4.21
C ASP A 83 -16.11 38.69 5.21
N ARG A 84 -16.70 38.88 6.40
CA ARG A 84 -16.88 37.82 7.40
C ARG A 84 -17.82 36.72 6.90
N LEU A 85 -18.93 37.09 6.25
CA LEU A 85 -19.87 36.12 5.67
C LEU A 85 -19.23 35.35 4.52
N THR A 86 -18.41 36.00 3.69
CA THR A 86 -17.66 35.34 2.62
C THR A 86 -16.65 34.33 3.17
N ALA A 87 -15.88 34.69 4.20
CA ALA A 87 -14.95 33.78 4.87
C ALA A 87 -15.68 32.55 5.47
N LEU A 88 -16.82 32.77 6.13
CA LEU A 88 -17.67 31.69 6.65
C LEU A 88 -18.26 30.82 5.53
N GLY A 89 -18.60 31.41 4.39
CA GLY A 89 -19.04 30.69 3.20
C GLY A 89 -17.98 29.70 2.67
N TYR A 90 -16.70 30.10 2.69
CA TYR A 90 -15.60 29.20 2.31
C TYR A 90 -15.43 28.02 3.28
N VAL A 91 -15.67 28.21 4.58
CA VAL A 91 -15.69 27.10 5.56
C VAL A 91 -16.81 26.11 5.24
N GLY A 92 -17.99 26.60 4.86
CA GLY A 92 -19.08 25.74 4.40
C GLY A 92 -18.70 24.92 3.16
N LEU A 93 -18.00 25.53 2.22
CA LEU A 93 -17.51 24.87 1.00
C LEU A 93 -16.42 23.83 1.32
N GLU A 94 -15.49 24.12 2.24
CA GLU A 94 -14.51 23.15 2.72
C GLU A 94 -15.20 21.96 3.40
N ALA A 95 -16.20 22.21 4.25
CA ALA A 95 -16.96 21.16 4.91
C ALA A 95 -17.63 20.22 3.89
N ILE A 96 -18.24 20.77 2.83
CA ILE A 96 -18.81 19.98 1.73
C ILE A 96 -17.72 19.15 1.04
N ALA A 97 -16.58 19.74 0.71
CA ALA A 97 -15.48 19.05 0.07
C ALA A 97 -14.91 17.90 0.93
N VAL A 98 -14.77 18.13 2.24
CA VAL A 98 -14.30 17.11 3.20
C VAL A 98 -15.34 15.99 3.38
N ILE A 99 -16.63 16.32 3.45
CA ILE A 99 -17.71 15.33 3.52
C ILE A 99 -17.73 14.47 2.24
N LEU A 100 -17.60 15.08 1.06
CA LEU A 100 -17.50 14.37 -0.21
C LEU A 100 -16.26 13.48 -0.27
N LEU A 101 -15.12 13.92 0.27
CA LEU A 101 -13.90 13.14 0.32
C LEU A 101 -14.07 11.91 1.22
N ALA A 102 -14.62 12.09 2.42
CA ALA A 102 -14.91 11.00 3.35
C ALA A 102 -15.93 10.02 2.77
N GLY A 103 -17.00 10.54 2.16
CA GLY A 103 -18.01 9.74 1.46
C GLY A 103 -17.41 8.94 0.30
N SER A 104 -16.49 9.54 -0.46
CA SER A 104 -15.80 8.87 -1.56
C SER A 104 -14.91 7.72 -1.08
N GLN A 105 -14.11 7.94 -0.04
CA GLN A 105 -13.26 6.91 0.57
C GLN A 105 -14.08 5.76 1.14
N ARG A 106 -15.20 6.07 1.81
CA ARG A 106 -16.10 5.06 2.35
C ARG A 106 -16.80 4.29 1.24
N GLY A 107 -17.27 4.97 0.20
CA GLY A 107 -17.85 4.37 -1.00
C GLY A 107 -16.88 3.42 -1.68
N GLN A 108 -15.61 3.81 -1.85
CA GLN A 108 -14.58 2.91 -2.40
C GLN A 108 -14.45 1.64 -1.57
N THR A 109 -14.38 1.76 -0.25
CA THR A 109 -14.26 0.61 0.67
C THR A 109 -15.43 -0.34 0.52
N VAL A 110 -16.67 0.19 0.47
CA VAL A 110 -17.89 -0.61 0.30
C VAL A 110 -17.91 -1.28 -1.08
N SER A 111 -17.66 -0.54 -2.16
CA SER A 111 -17.62 -1.08 -3.52
C SER A 111 -16.55 -2.18 -3.66
N GLN A 112 -15.37 -1.99 -3.08
CA GLN A 112 -14.31 -3.01 -3.06
C GLN A 112 -14.72 -4.26 -2.29
N SER A 113 -15.36 -4.10 -1.13
CA SER A 113 -15.86 -5.23 -0.34
C SER A 113 -16.92 -6.03 -1.10
N LEU A 114 -17.89 -5.36 -1.74
CA LEU A 114 -18.92 -6.01 -2.53
C LEU A 114 -18.35 -6.71 -3.76
N LEU A 115 -17.44 -6.06 -4.48
CA LEU A 115 -16.74 -6.67 -5.61
C LEU A 115 -15.93 -7.90 -5.20
N ARG A 116 -15.32 -7.89 -4.00
CA ARG A 116 -14.60 -9.05 -3.46
C ARG A 116 -15.48 -10.28 -3.34
N VAL A 117 -16.68 -10.10 -2.80
CA VAL A 117 -17.63 -11.19 -2.60
C VAL A 117 -18.12 -11.72 -3.95
N LEU A 118 -18.52 -10.83 -4.86
CA LEU A 118 -19.03 -11.21 -6.18
C LEU A 118 -17.96 -11.93 -7.03
N LEU A 119 -16.73 -11.41 -7.05
CA LEU A 119 -15.61 -12.03 -7.76
C LEU A 119 -15.24 -13.38 -7.17
N GLY A 120 -15.19 -13.47 -5.83
CA GLY A 120 -14.93 -14.72 -5.13
C GLY A 120 -15.95 -15.80 -5.51
N GLN A 121 -17.23 -15.44 -5.51
CA GLN A 121 -18.30 -16.36 -5.91
C GLN A 121 -18.21 -16.74 -7.39
N ARG A 122 -18.02 -15.76 -8.30
CA ARG A 122 -17.94 -16.02 -9.74
C ARG A 122 -16.78 -16.96 -10.08
N ILE A 123 -15.60 -16.73 -9.51
CA ILE A 123 -14.43 -17.58 -9.75
C ILE A 123 -14.65 -18.97 -9.13
N ASN A 124 -15.24 -19.06 -7.94
CA ASN A 124 -15.55 -20.36 -7.33
C ASN A 124 -16.51 -21.17 -8.21
N VAL A 125 -17.54 -20.54 -8.78
CA VAL A 125 -18.45 -21.19 -9.75
C VAL A 125 -17.70 -21.66 -10.99
N LEU A 126 -16.84 -20.82 -11.59
CA LEU A 126 -16.04 -21.22 -12.76
C LEU A 126 -15.11 -22.42 -12.46
N ILE A 127 -14.54 -22.48 -11.25
CA ILE A 127 -13.71 -23.62 -10.81
C ILE A 127 -14.57 -24.88 -10.68
N LEU A 128 -15.77 -24.77 -10.07
CA LEU A 128 -16.69 -25.90 -9.92
C LEU A 128 -17.23 -26.39 -11.27
N GLU A 129 -17.63 -25.49 -12.17
CA GLU A 129 -18.02 -25.83 -13.54
C GLU A 129 -16.88 -26.55 -14.26
N LYS A 130 -15.64 -26.08 -14.12
CA LYS A 130 -14.49 -26.76 -14.71
C LYS A 130 -14.23 -28.13 -14.07
N ALA A 131 -14.40 -28.26 -12.76
CA ALA A 131 -14.28 -29.53 -12.04
C ALA A 131 -15.28 -30.57 -12.55
N LEU A 132 -16.50 -30.16 -12.88
CA LEU A 132 -17.52 -31.05 -13.45
C LEU A 132 -17.17 -31.55 -14.87
N THR A 133 -16.26 -30.87 -15.58
CA THR A 133 -15.80 -31.29 -16.92
C THR A 133 -14.59 -32.22 -16.91
N LEU A 134 -14.06 -32.57 -15.73
CA LEU A 134 -12.85 -33.37 -15.60
C LEU A 134 -13.17 -34.83 -15.31
N ASP A 135 -12.42 -35.72 -15.94
CA ASP A 135 -12.52 -37.15 -15.70
C ASP A 135 -11.89 -37.53 -14.34
N LEU A 136 -12.40 -38.62 -13.74
CA LEU A 136 -11.97 -39.17 -12.45
C LEU A 136 -10.43 -39.27 -12.25
N PRO A 137 -9.62 -39.65 -13.25
CA PRO A 137 -8.16 -39.74 -13.10
C PRO A 137 -7.49 -38.41 -12.72
N HIS A 138 -8.10 -37.26 -13.07
CA HIS A 138 -7.57 -35.94 -12.68
C HIS A 138 -7.82 -35.62 -11.19
N PHE A 139 -8.78 -36.29 -10.55
CA PHE A 139 -9.05 -36.12 -9.11
C PHE A 139 -8.15 -37.01 -8.25
N GLU A 140 -7.62 -38.09 -8.81
CA GLU A 140 -6.67 -38.98 -8.14
C GLU A 140 -5.23 -38.40 -8.15
N ASP A 141 -4.95 -37.45 -9.04
CA ASP A 141 -3.70 -36.69 -9.04
C ASP A 141 -3.70 -35.63 -7.91
N SER A 142 -2.92 -35.90 -6.88
CA SER A 142 -2.69 -34.98 -5.74
C SER A 142 -2.23 -33.57 -6.17
N GLU A 143 -1.47 -33.44 -7.26
CA GLU A 143 -0.96 -32.16 -7.73
C GLU A 143 -2.08 -31.33 -8.37
N PHE A 144 -3.02 -31.99 -9.05
CA PHE A 144 -4.18 -31.35 -9.65
C PHE A 144 -5.20 -30.92 -8.57
N TYR A 145 -5.44 -31.77 -7.56
CA TYR A 145 -6.28 -31.44 -6.42
C TYR A 145 -5.74 -30.24 -5.63
N ASP A 146 -4.42 -30.20 -5.39
CA ASP A 146 -3.77 -29.07 -4.72
C ASP A 146 -3.85 -27.79 -5.55
N LYS A 147 -3.67 -27.86 -6.88
CA LYS A 147 -3.86 -26.72 -7.78
C LYS A 147 -5.29 -26.18 -7.72
N MET A 148 -6.29 -27.05 -7.68
CA MET A 148 -7.70 -26.66 -7.55
C MET A 148 -7.99 -26.01 -6.19
N ASN A 149 -7.47 -26.56 -5.09
CA ASN A 149 -7.62 -25.97 -3.76
C ASN A 149 -6.90 -24.62 -3.63
N GLN A 150 -5.68 -24.49 -4.17
CA GLN A 150 -4.98 -23.21 -4.24
C GLN A 150 -5.70 -22.19 -5.10
N ALA A 151 -6.25 -22.61 -6.25
CA ALA A 151 -7.07 -21.74 -7.09
C ALA A 151 -8.30 -21.25 -6.33
N ARG A 152 -8.98 -22.12 -5.57
CA ARG A 152 -10.17 -21.77 -4.77
C ARG A 152 -9.84 -20.82 -3.60
N GLN A 153 -8.73 -21.04 -2.90
CA GLN A 153 -8.28 -20.17 -1.81
C GLN A 153 -7.72 -18.82 -2.32
N GLY A 154 -7.09 -18.80 -3.49
CA GLY A 154 -6.52 -17.60 -4.12
C GLY A 154 -7.52 -16.77 -4.95
N ALA A 155 -8.62 -17.39 -5.37
CA ALA A 155 -9.64 -16.85 -6.28
C ALA A 155 -10.17 -15.47 -5.88
N SER A 156 -10.53 -15.29 -4.60
CA SER A 156 -11.29 -14.11 -4.16
C SER A 156 -10.40 -12.92 -3.80
N VAL A 157 -9.12 -13.15 -3.49
CA VAL A 157 -8.25 -12.14 -2.86
C VAL A 157 -7.31 -11.51 -3.86
N ARG A 158 -6.71 -12.31 -4.73
CA ARG A 158 -5.58 -11.87 -5.56
C ARG A 158 -6.01 -10.98 -6.73
N PRO A 159 -7.03 -11.32 -7.54
CA PRO A 159 -7.45 -10.48 -8.67
C PRO A 159 -7.98 -9.12 -8.21
N LEU A 160 -8.76 -9.09 -7.13
CA LEU A 160 -9.25 -7.84 -6.56
C LEU A 160 -8.10 -6.97 -6.04
N SER A 161 -7.12 -7.57 -5.36
CA SER A 161 -5.97 -6.81 -4.84
C SER A 161 -5.17 -6.11 -5.94
N LEU A 162 -5.04 -6.72 -7.11
CA LEU A 162 -4.41 -6.09 -8.27
C LEU A 162 -5.24 -4.91 -8.80
N VAL A 163 -6.57 -5.06 -8.87
CA VAL A 163 -7.47 -4.01 -9.34
C VAL A 163 -7.48 -2.83 -8.38
N THR A 164 -7.57 -3.07 -7.07
CA THR A 164 -7.55 -2.00 -6.07
C THR A 164 -6.21 -1.28 -6.03
N ARG A 165 -5.09 -2.00 -6.15
CA ARG A 165 -3.76 -1.39 -6.27
C ARG A 165 -3.61 -0.56 -7.54
N THR A 166 -4.10 -1.05 -8.68
CA THR A 166 -4.05 -0.31 -9.95
C THR A 166 -4.88 0.98 -9.89
N LEU A 167 -6.10 0.91 -9.34
CA LEU A 167 -6.95 2.09 -9.16
C LEU A 167 -6.38 3.05 -8.12
N GLY A 168 -5.79 2.53 -7.05
CA GLY A 168 -5.06 3.31 -6.05
C GLY A 168 -3.90 4.09 -6.69
N LEU A 169 -3.09 3.44 -7.53
CA LEU A 169 -2.03 4.12 -8.28
C LEU A 169 -2.57 5.20 -9.22
N GLY A 170 -3.72 4.96 -9.88
CA GLY A 170 -4.39 5.99 -10.70
C GLY A 170 -4.83 7.21 -9.87
N ARG A 171 -5.40 6.98 -8.69
CA ARG A 171 -5.75 8.04 -7.73
C ARG A 171 -4.52 8.80 -7.26
N ASP A 172 -3.46 8.09 -6.88
CA ASP A 172 -2.24 8.70 -6.37
C ASP A 172 -1.54 9.51 -7.46
N ALA A 173 -1.50 9.01 -8.69
CA ALA A 173 -0.99 9.75 -9.84
C ALA A 173 -1.79 11.03 -10.09
N LEU A 174 -3.13 10.94 -10.06
CA LEU A 174 -4.00 12.12 -10.21
C LEU A 174 -3.76 13.15 -9.09
N SER A 175 -3.63 12.68 -7.85
CA SER A 175 -3.33 13.55 -6.69
C SER A 175 -1.95 14.20 -6.82
N LEU A 176 -0.93 13.46 -7.27
CA LEU A 176 0.41 14.02 -7.50
C LEU A 176 0.42 15.05 -8.62
N VAL A 177 -0.36 14.85 -9.68
CA VAL A 177 -0.53 15.83 -10.77
C VAL A 177 -1.21 17.10 -10.25
N THR A 178 -2.25 16.99 -9.43
CA THR A 178 -2.96 18.16 -8.88
C THR A 178 -2.09 18.90 -7.87
N TYR A 179 -1.41 18.19 -6.97
CA TYR A 179 -0.43 18.78 -6.05
C TYR A 179 0.74 19.43 -6.77
N GLY A 180 1.30 18.75 -7.78
CA GLY A 180 2.35 19.27 -8.63
C GLY A 180 1.91 20.54 -9.36
N GLY A 181 0.69 20.54 -9.91
CA GLY A 181 0.09 21.71 -10.56
C GLY A 181 -0.03 22.91 -9.63
N LEU A 182 -0.47 22.71 -8.38
CA LEU A 182 -0.50 23.78 -7.37
C LEU A 182 0.90 24.26 -6.98
N LEU A 183 1.85 23.35 -6.78
CA LEU A 183 3.23 23.70 -6.41
C LEU A 183 4.01 24.39 -7.55
N LEU A 184 3.71 24.08 -8.80
CA LEU A 184 4.30 24.76 -9.97
C LEU A 184 3.93 26.25 -10.03
N GLN A 185 2.77 26.64 -9.47
CA GLN A 185 2.39 28.05 -9.35
C GLN A 185 3.29 28.80 -8.35
N PHE A 186 3.83 28.10 -7.34
CA PHE A 186 4.81 28.67 -6.42
C PHE A 186 6.22 28.68 -7.03
N SER A 187 6.75 27.49 -7.33
CA SER A 187 8.11 27.33 -7.84
C SER A 187 8.33 25.91 -8.36
N ALA A 188 8.98 25.79 -9.52
CA ALA A 188 9.41 24.49 -10.05
C ALA A 188 10.33 23.72 -9.07
N TRP A 189 11.11 24.45 -8.26
CA TRP A 189 11.97 23.86 -7.24
C TRP A 189 11.20 23.18 -6.11
N ALA A 190 9.99 23.65 -5.77
CA ALA A 190 9.17 23.03 -4.72
C ALA A 190 8.77 21.59 -5.11
N VAL A 191 8.50 21.35 -6.40
CA VAL A 191 8.23 20.01 -6.93
C VAL A 191 9.48 19.12 -6.82
N VAL A 192 10.65 19.65 -7.16
CA VAL A 192 11.92 18.91 -7.02
C VAL A 192 12.19 18.54 -5.55
N VAL A 193 11.97 19.48 -4.63
CA VAL A 193 12.14 19.23 -3.19
C VAL A 193 11.15 18.17 -2.68
N LEU A 194 9.91 18.16 -3.16
CA LEU A 194 8.93 17.12 -2.84
C LEU A 194 9.40 15.74 -3.28
N LEU A 195 9.90 15.63 -4.52
CA LEU A 195 10.43 14.36 -5.04
C LEU A 195 11.64 13.90 -4.22
N LEU A 196 12.57 14.81 -3.91
CA LEU A 196 13.74 14.52 -3.08
C LEU A 196 13.38 14.13 -1.65
N ALA A 197 12.31 14.71 -1.09
CA ALA A 197 11.86 14.39 0.26
C ALA A 197 11.37 12.95 0.38
N ALA A 198 10.73 12.43 -0.67
CA ALA A 198 10.03 11.14 -0.61
C ALA A 198 10.85 9.95 -1.17
N ILE A 199 11.95 10.20 -1.88
CA ILE A 199 12.87 9.15 -2.37
C ILE A 199 13.55 8.35 -1.22
N PRO A 200 14.10 8.97 -0.16
CA PRO A 200 14.84 8.24 0.88
C PRO A 200 13.97 7.24 1.63
N SER A 201 12.75 7.62 2.01
CA SER A 201 11.80 6.73 2.69
C SER A 201 11.45 5.53 1.82
N PHE A 202 11.20 5.75 0.53
CA PHE A 202 10.94 4.68 -0.43
C PHE A 202 12.10 3.69 -0.57
N ILE A 203 13.33 4.17 -0.64
CA ILE A 203 14.52 3.29 -0.75
C ILE A 203 14.62 2.40 0.50
N ALA A 204 14.27 2.92 1.67
CA ALA A 204 14.16 2.13 2.90
C ALA A 204 13.11 1.02 2.71
N GLU A 205 11.88 1.42 2.41
CA GLU A 205 10.69 0.56 2.33
C GLU A 205 10.92 -0.61 1.36
N THR A 206 11.36 -0.31 0.13
CA THR A 206 11.57 -1.31 -0.93
C THR A 206 12.67 -2.29 -0.61
N ARG A 207 13.78 -1.82 -0.03
CA ARG A 207 14.88 -2.69 0.34
C ARG A 207 14.43 -3.70 1.39
N PHE A 208 13.74 -3.23 2.44
CA PHE A 208 13.25 -4.08 3.51
C PHE A 208 12.10 -4.99 3.08
N ALA A 209 11.24 -4.55 2.16
CA ALA A 209 10.26 -5.41 1.52
C ALA A 209 10.95 -6.60 0.81
N GLY A 210 12.02 -6.34 0.07
CA GLY A 210 12.82 -7.41 -0.55
C GLY A 210 13.54 -8.32 0.46
N GLU A 211 14.00 -7.79 1.61
CA GLU A 211 14.57 -8.65 2.68
C GLU A 211 13.48 -9.50 3.34
N ALA A 212 12.31 -8.94 3.61
CA ALA A 212 11.14 -9.62 4.16
C ALA A 212 10.65 -10.74 3.25
N PHE A 213 10.55 -10.49 1.95
CA PHE A 213 10.15 -11.49 0.96
C PHE A 213 11.11 -12.70 0.93
N ARG A 214 12.43 -12.44 0.94
CA ARG A 214 13.42 -13.52 0.98
C ARG A 214 13.34 -14.32 2.28
N LEU A 215 13.05 -13.66 3.40
CA LEU A 215 12.87 -14.31 4.69
C LEU A 215 11.61 -15.18 4.70
N PHE A 216 10.49 -14.64 4.20
CA PHE A 216 9.23 -15.38 4.03
C PHE A 216 9.43 -16.65 3.19
N ARG A 217 10.09 -16.55 2.04
CA ARG A 217 10.34 -17.71 1.17
C ARG A 217 11.27 -18.74 1.78
N ARG A 218 12.21 -18.33 2.64
CA ARG A 218 13.12 -19.26 3.33
C ARG A 218 12.43 -20.03 4.46
N ARG A 219 11.33 -19.52 5.00
CA ARG A 219 10.60 -20.08 6.16
C ARG A 219 9.64 -21.22 5.86
N THR A 220 9.44 -21.57 4.60
CA THR A 220 8.52 -22.65 4.22
C THR A 220 8.83 -23.98 4.93
N PRO A 221 10.10 -24.43 5.07
CA PRO A 221 10.43 -25.63 5.83
C PRO A 221 10.12 -25.53 7.32
N GLU A 222 10.47 -24.42 7.98
CA GLU A 222 10.27 -24.22 9.41
C GLU A 222 8.78 -24.16 9.76
N ASN A 223 7.97 -23.47 8.94
CA ASN A 223 6.51 -23.46 9.10
C ASN A 223 5.90 -24.85 8.89
N ARG A 224 6.39 -25.62 7.90
CA ARG A 224 5.96 -27.02 7.69
C ARG A 224 6.31 -27.89 8.90
N GLN A 225 7.48 -27.70 9.49
CA GLN A 225 7.88 -28.42 10.70
C GLN A 225 6.97 -28.09 11.89
N GLN A 226 6.65 -26.81 12.11
CA GLN A 226 5.72 -26.42 13.17
C GLN A 226 4.34 -27.04 12.97
N TYR A 227 3.80 -26.98 11.75
CA TYR A 227 2.53 -27.59 11.40
C TYR A 227 2.53 -29.11 11.60
N TYR A 228 3.63 -29.78 11.25
CA TYR A 228 3.78 -31.21 11.47
C TYR A 228 3.82 -31.57 12.96
N LEU A 229 4.59 -30.84 13.77
CA LEU A 229 4.65 -31.05 15.22
C LEU A 229 3.30 -30.77 15.89
N GLU A 230 2.60 -29.72 15.46
CA GLU A 230 1.24 -29.41 15.91
C GLU A 230 0.27 -30.56 15.59
N THR A 231 0.31 -31.05 14.35
CA THR A 231 -0.52 -32.18 13.91
C THR A 231 -0.22 -33.44 14.74
N LEU A 232 1.04 -33.75 15.01
CA LEU A 232 1.42 -34.91 15.82
C LEU A 232 0.94 -34.80 17.27
N ILE A 233 0.97 -33.60 17.86
CA ILE A 233 0.59 -33.40 19.27
C ILE A 233 -0.93 -33.34 19.43
N ALA A 234 -1.63 -32.68 18.51
CA ALA A 234 -3.04 -32.31 18.68
C ALA A 234 -4.04 -33.23 17.98
N ARG A 235 -3.60 -34.04 17.00
CA ARG A 235 -4.51 -34.89 16.21
C ARG A 235 -4.74 -36.24 16.89
N GLU A 236 -6.00 -36.66 16.96
CA GLU A 236 -6.42 -37.91 17.61
C GLU A 236 -5.70 -39.15 17.04
N ASP A 237 -5.47 -39.17 15.72
CA ASP A 237 -4.81 -40.25 14.99
C ASP A 237 -3.44 -40.64 15.60
N TYR A 238 -2.70 -39.67 16.16
CA TYR A 238 -1.35 -39.88 16.72
C TYR A 238 -1.32 -39.78 18.25
N ALA A 239 -2.40 -39.34 18.89
CA ALA A 239 -2.44 -39.04 20.32
C ALA A 239 -2.11 -40.27 21.19
N LYS A 240 -2.55 -41.47 20.77
CA LYS A 240 -2.29 -42.73 21.50
C LYS A 240 -0.80 -43.04 21.57
N GLU A 241 -0.06 -42.88 20.47
CA GLU A 241 1.38 -43.11 20.43
C GLU A 241 2.14 -42.04 21.24
N VAL A 242 1.74 -40.78 21.11
CA VAL A 242 2.37 -39.67 21.84
C VAL A 242 2.21 -39.83 23.36
N GLN A 243 1.03 -40.27 23.82
CA GLN A 243 0.79 -40.54 25.24
C GLN A 243 1.50 -41.81 25.73
N LEU A 244 1.45 -42.90 24.96
CA LEU A 244 2.09 -44.17 25.31
C LEU A 244 3.62 -44.02 25.45
N TYR A 245 4.26 -43.31 24.52
CA TYR A 245 5.71 -43.08 24.51
C TYR A 245 6.14 -41.80 25.23
N GLN A 246 5.21 -41.05 25.83
CA GLN A 246 5.47 -39.77 26.53
C GLN A 246 6.27 -38.75 25.69
N LEU A 247 6.01 -38.69 24.39
CA LEU A 247 6.76 -37.83 23.45
C LEU A 247 6.33 -36.35 23.49
N GLY A 248 5.24 -36.03 24.19
CA GLY A 248 4.66 -34.69 24.27
C GLY A 248 5.67 -33.59 24.64
N PRO A 249 6.42 -33.71 25.75
CA PRO A 249 7.40 -32.70 26.16
C PRO A 249 8.52 -32.48 25.13
N LEU A 250 9.02 -33.56 24.50
CA LEU A 250 10.07 -33.47 23.48
C LEU A 250 9.58 -32.73 22.23
N MET A 251 8.37 -33.06 21.75
CA MET A 251 7.79 -32.43 20.57
C MET A 251 7.44 -30.96 20.83
N LEU A 252 6.92 -30.65 22.03
CA LEU A 252 6.66 -29.28 22.46
C LEU A 252 7.95 -28.47 22.55
N GLN A 253 9.04 -29.04 23.09
CA GLN A 253 10.34 -28.36 23.14
C GLN A 253 10.89 -28.06 21.74
N ARG A 254 10.74 -29.01 20.79
CA ARG A 254 11.12 -28.79 19.38
C ARG A 254 10.28 -27.67 18.76
N TYR A 255 8.97 -27.67 18.99
CA TYR A 255 8.06 -26.63 18.50
C TYR A 255 8.46 -25.24 19.01
N GLN A 256 8.73 -25.12 20.32
CA GLN A 256 9.18 -23.88 20.95
C GLN A 256 10.55 -23.42 20.41
N ARG A 257 11.48 -24.35 20.17
CA ARG A 257 12.79 -24.03 19.60
C ARG A 257 12.68 -23.48 18.18
N THR A 258 11.89 -24.12 17.33
CA THR A 258 11.64 -23.62 15.96
C THR A 258 10.97 -22.24 16.01
N PHE A 259 10.01 -22.03 16.91
CA PHE A 259 9.40 -20.71 17.11
C PHE A 259 10.43 -19.64 17.51
N GLN A 260 11.30 -19.93 18.48
CA GLN A 260 12.33 -18.99 18.92
C GLN A 260 13.30 -18.59 17.79
N GLN A 261 13.64 -19.53 16.91
CA GLN A 261 14.47 -19.23 15.73
C GLN A 261 13.75 -18.27 14.77
N ILE A 262 12.50 -18.57 14.42
CA ILE A 262 11.67 -17.70 13.56
C ILE A 262 11.54 -16.30 14.18
N TYR A 263 11.23 -16.25 15.49
CA TYR A 263 11.05 -15.01 16.24
C TYR A 263 12.32 -14.15 16.26
N GLN A 264 13.50 -14.74 16.49
CA GLN A 264 14.77 -14.00 16.48
C GLN A 264 15.08 -13.40 15.12
N GLU A 265 14.81 -14.13 14.03
CA GLU A 265 14.95 -13.61 12.68
C GLU A 265 13.98 -12.46 12.39
N ASP A 266 12.73 -12.58 12.85
CA ASP A 266 11.72 -11.51 12.74
C ASP A 266 12.09 -10.28 13.54
N CYS A 267 12.55 -10.44 14.78
CA CYS A 267 13.00 -9.33 15.61
C CYS A 267 14.15 -8.59 14.95
N ASN A 268 15.17 -9.31 14.46
CA ASN A 268 16.32 -8.68 13.83
C ASN A 268 15.93 -7.89 12.57
N LEU A 269 15.08 -8.47 11.71
CA LEU A 269 14.58 -7.77 10.52
C LEU A 269 13.72 -6.57 10.90
N THR A 270 12.80 -6.73 11.85
CA THR A 270 11.85 -5.70 12.27
C THR A 270 12.55 -4.51 12.92
N ILE A 271 13.49 -4.76 13.83
CA ILE A 271 14.28 -3.71 14.50
C ILE A 271 15.14 -2.97 13.48
N ARG A 272 15.84 -3.69 12.60
CA ARG A 272 16.68 -3.07 11.57
C ARG A 272 15.84 -2.26 10.57
N ARG A 273 14.69 -2.78 10.14
CA ARG A 273 13.73 -2.04 9.31
C ARG A 273 13.26 -0.77 10.02
N GLY A 274 12.79 -0.89 11.25
CA GLY A 274 12.30 0.25 12.05
C GLY A 274 13.37 1.33 12.22
N PHE A 275 14.60 0.96 12.56
CA PHE A 275 15.71 1.90 12.73
C PHE A 275 16.03 2.66 11.43
N TRP A 276 16.13 1.97 10.30
CA TRP A 276 16.44 2.60 9.01
C TRP A 276 15.26 3.41 8.44
N SER A 277 14.03 2.92 8.59
CA SER A 277 12.82 3.67 8.22
C SER A 277 12.71 4.96 9.05
N TYR A 278 13.03 4.91 10.34
CA TYR A 278 13.08 6.12 11.19
C TYR A 278 14.18 7.08 10.75
N LEU A 279 15.42 6.59 10.55
CA LEU A 279 16.56 7.44 10.17
C LEU A 279 16.36 8.11 8.80
N LEU A 280 15.82 7.39 7.82
CA LEU A 280 15.49 7.95 6.50
C LEU A 280 14.21 8.80 6.54
N GLY A 281 13.27 8.48 7.42
CA GLY A 281 12.10 9.31 7.71
C GLY A 281 12.47 10.66 8.37
N LEU A 282 13.51 10.69 9.20
CA LEU A 282 14.05 11.94 9.74
C LEU A 282 14.58 12.83 8.62
N LEU A 283 15.34 12.28 7.66
CA LEU A 283 15.80 13.04 6.50
C LEU A 283 14.61 13.62 5.72
N SER A 284 13.57 12.82 5.48
CA SER A 284 12.31 13.25 4.84
C SER A 284 11.63 14.39 5.61
N THR A 285 11.62 14.29 6.95
CA THR A 285 11.06 15.30 7.86
C THR A 285 11.88 16.58 7.87
N THR A 286 13.21 16.48 7.88
CA THR A 286 14.12 17.63 7.78
C THR A 286 13.91 18.36 6.46
N THR A 287 13.78 17.65 5.34
CA THR A 287 13.46 18.25 4.04
C THR A 287 12.10 18.96 4.07
N PHE A 288 11.09 18.38 4.71
CA PHE A 288 9.79 19.02 4.91
C PHE A 288 9.91 20.35 5.68
N TYR A 289 10.63 20.36 6.80
CA TYR A 289 10.82 21.57 7.60
C TYR A 289 11.72 22.61 6.92
N ALA A 290 12.68 22.18 6.11
CA ALA A 290 13.48 23.09 5.28
C ALA A 290 12.61 23.78 4.21
N ALA A 291 11.74 23.01 3.54
CA ALA A 291 10.75 23.57 2.61
C ALA A 291 9.78 24.51 3.33
N TYR A 292 9.33 24.14 4.53
CA TYR A 292 8.47 24.99 5.36
C TYR A 292 9.16 26.32 5.70
N ALA A 293 10.39 26.29 6.21
CA ALA A 293 11.15 27.50 6.50
C ALA A 293 11.31 28.39 5.27
N TRP A 294 11.55 27.78 4.10
CA TRP A 294 11.62 28.53 2.84
C TRP A 294 10.30 29.19 2.47
N ILE A 295 9.17 28.47 2.52
CA ILE A 295 7.84 29.04 2.26
C ILE A 295 7.56 30.21 3.21
N VAL A 296 7.87 30.07 4.51
CA VAL A 296 7.71 31.14 5.51
C VAL A 296 8.52 32.38 5.14
N VAL A 297 9.77 32.22 4.72
CA VAL A 297 10.62 33.35 4.30
C VAL A 297 10.02 34.06 3.08
N GLU A 298 9.48 33.34 2.10
CA GLU A 298 8.82 33.93 0.93
C GLU A 298 7.51 34.65 1.31
N THR A 299 6.77 34.13 2.29
CA THR A 299 5.58 34.80 2.85
C THR A 299 5.95 36.08 3.59
N ILE A 300 7.01 36.07 4.42
CA ILE A 300 7.51 37.28 5.10
C ILE A 300 7.99 38.32 4.06
N ALA A 301 8.53 37.87 2.94
CA ALA A 301 8.91 38.72 1.81
C ALA A 301 7.71 39.28 1.01
N ASN A 302 6.46 39.03 1.44
CA ASN A 302 5.21 39.43 0.78
C ASN A 302 5.09 38.96 -0.69
N ARG A 303 5.78 37.89 -1.08
CA ARG A 303 5.64 37.30 -2.42
C ARG A 303 4.43 36.38 -2.52
N ILE A 304 3.92 35.93 -1.38
CA ILE A 304 2.92 34.87 -1.22
C ILE A 304 2.00 35.25 -0.07
N SER A 305 0.70 35.01 -0.20
CA SER A 305 -0.27 35.27 0.87
C SER A 305 -0.16 34.28 2.02
N LEU A 306 -0.74 34.62 3.18
CA LEU A 306 -0.84 33.70 4.30
C LEU A 306 -1.67 32.45 3.94
N GLY A 307 -2.70 32.61 3.11
CA GLY A 307 -3.47 31.48 2.60
C GLY A 307 -2.67 30.58 1.68
N GLU A 308 -1.91 31.14 0.76
CA GLU A 308 -1.03 30.37 -0.13
C GLU A 308 0.03 29.59 0.64
N MET A 309 0.62 30.18 1.68
CA MET A 309 1.52 29.48 2.61
C MET A 309 0.87 28.23 3.18
N THR A 310 -0.35 28.34 3.73
CA THR A 310 -1.05 27.19 4.32
C THR A 310 -1.39 26.11 3.29
N MET A 311 -1.84 26.51 2.10
CA MET A 311 -2.10 25.60 0.98
C MET A 311 -0.83 24.86 0.55
N TYR A 312 0.28 25.56 0.31
CA TYR A 312 1.53 24.92 -0.11
C TYR A 312 2.06 23.95 0.92
N LEU A 313 1.95 24.27 2.22
CA LEU A 313 2.33 23.35 3.29
C LEU A 313 1.47 22.08 3.33
N MET A 314 0.15 22.25 3.17
CA MET A 314 -0.79 21.14 3.13
C MET A 314 -0.54 20.24 1.92
N VAL A 315 -0.42 20.83 0.73
CA VAL A 315 -0.15 20.13 -0.53
C VAL A 315 1.22 19.43 -0.49
N PHE A 316 2.24 20.07 0.06
CA PHE A 316 3.57 19.46 0.17
C PHE A 316 3.56 18.25 1.10
N ARG A 317 2.91 18.35 2.27
CA ARG A 317 2.77 17.22 3.22
C ARG A 317 1.96 16.07 2.63
N GLN A 318 0.83 16.38 1.99
CA GLN A 318 0.00 15.37 1.34
C GLN A 318 0.71 14.74 0.15
N GLY A 319 1.39 15.53 -0.68
CA GLY A 319 2.17 15.04 -1.81
C GLY A 319 3.32 14.13 -1.41
N GLN A 320 4.04 14.45 -0.33
CA GLN A 320 5.07 13.56 0.25
C GLN A 320 4.46 12.21 0.67
N SER A 321 3.31 12.23 1.36
CA SER A 321 2.61 11.01 1.77
C SER A 321 2.10 10.21 0.57
N THR A 322 1.45 10.84 -0.40
CA THR A 322 0.92 10.20 -1.60
C THR A 322 2.04 9.58 -2.45
N PHE A 323 3.17 10.28 -2.61
CA PHE A 323 4.32 9.76 -3.34
C PHE A 323 4.90 8.52 -2.65
N SER A 324 5.02 8.55 -1.32
CA SER A 324 5.48 7.39 -0.54
C SER A 324 4.52 6.19 -0.71
N THR A 325 3.20 6.42 -0.69
CA THR A 325 2.19 5.38 -0.90
C THR A 325 2.24 4.80 -2.32
N ALA A 326 2.29 5.65 -3.34
CA ALA A 326 2.35 5.23 -4.75
C ALA A 326 3.57 4.35 -5.02
N LEU A 327 4.71 4.77 -4.49
CA LEU A 327 5.96 4.03 -4.63
C LEU A 327 5.94 2.69 -3.88
N THR A 328 5.36 2.66 -2.68
CA THR A 328 5.19 1.41 -1.92
C THR A 328 4.24 0.44 -2.64
N ALA A 329 3.17 0.96 -3.25
CA ALA A 329 2.24 0.17 -4.04
C ALA A 329 2.92 -0.47 -5.27
N ILE A 330 3.79 0.27 -5.97
CA ILE A 330 4.62 -0.27 -7.06
C ILE A 330 5.53 -1.39 -6.54
N GLY A 331 6.17 -1.18 -5.38
CA GLY A 331 7.01 -2.20 -4.74
C GLY A 331 6.24 -3.47 -4.38
N GLY A 332 5.02 -3.34 -3.88
CA GLY A 332 4.15 -4.48 -3.56
C GLY A 332 3.62 -5.21 -4.79
N MET A 333 3.40 -4.53 -5.92
CA MET A 333 2.99 -5.18 -7.17
C MET A 333 4.10 -6.06 -7.76
N TYR A 334 5.37 -5.73 -7.52
CA TYR A 334 6.51 -6.60 -7.88
C TYR A 334 6.45 -7.94 -7.14
N GLU A 335 6.08 -7.92 -5.86
CA GLU A 335 5.94 -9.13 -5.04
C GLU A 335 4.79 -10.00 -5.54
N ASP A 336 3.63 -9.40 -5.82
CA ASP A 336 2.45 -10.11 -6.33
C ASP A 336 2.68 -10.72 -7.73
N ASN A 337 3.44 -10.05 -8.60
CA ASN A 337 3.75 -10.55 -9.94
C ASN A 337 4.72 -11.76 -9.91
N LEU A 338 5.71 -11.76 -9.01
CA LEU A 338 6.65 -12.88 -8.87
C LEU A 338 5.94 -14.17 -8.39
N TYR A 339 4.81 -14.04 -7.71
CA TYR A 339 3.95 -15.19 -7.36
C TYR A 339 3.09 -15.66 -8.53
N LEU A 340 2.61 -14.74 -9.38
CA LEU A 340 1.76 -15.08 -10.53
C LEU A 340 2.55 -15.75 -11.67
N SER A 341 3.83 -15.43 -11.83
CA SER A 341 4.70 -16.09 -12.82
C SER A 341 5.05 -17.54 -12.49
N ASN A 342 4.72 -18.03 -11.28
CA ASN A 342 4.85 -19.45 -10.94
C ASN A 342 3.53 -20.23 -11.13
N LEU A 343 2.45 -19.55 -11.54
CA LEU A 343 1.13 -20.16 -11.74
C LEU A 343 0.80 -20.41 -13.23
N TYR A 344 1.61 -19.85 -14.13
CA TYR A 344 1.61 -20.07 -15.59
C TYR A 344 3.01 -20.51 -15.99
#